data_AF-A0A397EMI9-F1
#
_entry.id   AF-A0A397EMI9-F1
#
_cell.length_a   1.000
_cell.length_b   1.000
_cell.length_c   1.000
_cell.angle_alpha   90.00
_cell.angle_beta   90.00
_cell.angle_gamma   90.00
#
_symmetry.space_group_name_H-M   'P 1'
#
loop_
_entity.id
_entity.type
_entity.pdbx_description
1 polymer ?
#
loop_
_entity_poly.entity_id
_entity_poly.type
_entity_poly.pdbx_seq_one_letter_code
_entity_poly.pdbx_strand_id
1 'polypeptide(L)'
;MLLALRTLVAMAATAYASAPVNAAADTPLTPLAQEHFIVDLPHYRDPTPISFGMYAGRMPLPSNGQEMFYWYVESKDNPDVDPLVLWLNGGPGCSSLGGMFTELGPFVVESDLTVKLNPYAWNRKANVVFLESPAGVGFSQPQLNQSDYNDDFTTDRIAEFLEQFLLTY
;
A
#
# COMPACT_ATOMS: atom_id res chain seq x y z
N MET A 1 -8.67 -34.22 52.52
CA MET A 1 -9.94 -34.08 51.79
C MET A 1 -10.28 -32.59 51.87
N LEU A 2 -10.06 -31.73 50.88
CA LEU A 2 -10.24 -31.81 49.43
C LEU A 2 -9.22 -30.85 48.78
N LEU A 3 -8.52 -31.29 47.73
CA LEU A 3 -7.53 -30.50 46.98
C LEU A 3 -8.29 -29.60 45.97
N ALA A 4 -8.04 -28.30 45.96
CA ALA A 4 -8.58 -27.38 44.96
C ALA A 4 -7.82 -27.57 43.63
N LEU A 5 -8.47 -28.24 42.68
CA LEU A 5 -7.97 -28.45 41.33
C LEU A 5 -8.10 -27.14 40.53
N ARG A 6 -6.96 -26.48 40.25
CA ARG A 6 -6.88 -25.37 39.30
C ARG A 6 -6.98 -25.94 37.89
N THR A 7 -8.01 -25.54 37.15
CA THR A 7 -8.13 -25.83 35.72
C THR A 7 -7.07 -25.04 34.96
N LEU A 8 -6.05 -25.73 34.46
CA LEU A 8 -5.10 -25.16 33.51
C LEU A 8 -5.74 -25.29 32.11
N VAL A 9 -6.14 -24.17 31.51
CA VAL A 9 -6.50 -24.14 30.08
C VAL A 9 -5.19 -24.15 29.30
N ALA A 10 -4.87 -25.29 28.68
CA ALA A 10 -3.79 -25.36 27.71
C ALA A 10 -4.24 -24.67 26.42
N MET A 11 -3.69 -23.49 26.10
CA MET A 11 -3.75 -22.96 24.75
C MET A 11 -2.85 -23.84 23.87
N ALA A 12 -3.46 -24.58 22.95
CA ALA A 12 -2.71 -25.24 21.89
C ALA A 12 -2.11 -24.14 21.00
N ALA A 13 -0.79 -23.98 21.05
CA ALA A 13 -0.06 -23.23 20.04
C ALA A 13 -0.20 -24.00 18.71
N THR A 14 -1.13 -23.56 17.86
CA THR A 14 -1.10 -23.95 16.45
C THR A 14 0.20 -23.42 15.86
N ALA A 15 1.12 -24.34 15.57
CA ALA A 15 2.28 -24.04 14.76
C ALA A 15 1.78 -23.49 13.43
N TYR A 16 2.12 -22.22 13.14
CA TYR A 16 1.96 -21.67 11.79
C TYR A 16 2.93 -22.47 10.91
N ALA A 17 2.39 -23.41 10.14
CA ALA A 17 3.17 -24.01 9.07
C ALA A 17 3.46 -22.88 8.08
N SER A 18 4.74 -22.51 7.93
CA SER A 18 5.16 -21.58 6.89
C SER A 18 4.78 -22.21 5.55
N ALA A 19 3.84 -21.60 4.84
CA ALA A 19 3.56 -21.97 3.46
C ALA A 19 4.86 -21.88 2.65
N PRO A 20 5.07 -22.77 1.67
CA PRO A 20 6.25 -22.68 0.82
C PRO A 20 6.25 -21.33 0.10
N VAL A 21 7.40 -20.67 0.10
CA VAL A 21 7.65 -19.30 -0.42
C VAL A 21 7.33 -19.15 -1.93
N ASN A 22 6.92 -20.21 -2.61
CA ASN A 22 6.68 -20.24 -4.06
C ASN A 22 5.19 -20.39 -4.45
N ALA A 23 4.24 -20.08 -3.58
CA ALA A 23 2.80 -20.15 -3.90
C ALA A 23 2.20 -18.83 -4.45
N ALA A 24 2.96 -17.74 -4.51
CA ALA A 24 2.44 -16.41 -4.84
C ALA A 24 2.19 -16.16 -6.33
N ALA A 25 2.96 -16.78 -7.23
CA ALA A 25 2.95 -16.43 -8.66
C ALA A 25 1.68 -16.81 -9.44
N ASP A 26 0.79 -17.66 -8.88
CA ASP A 26 -0.42 -18.16 -9.55
C ASP A 26 -1.73 -17.81 -8.82
N THR A 27 -1.68 -17.01 -7.75
CA THR A 27 -2.92 -16.57 -7.09
C THR A 27 -3.54 -15.45 -7.92
N PRO A 28 -4.78 -15.62 -8.41
CA PRO A 28 -5.46 -14.55 -9.15
C PRO A 28 -5.58 -13.32 -8.26
N LEU A 29 -5.30 -12.14 -8.84
CA LEU A 29 -5.57 -10.87 -8.17
C LEU A 29 -7.01 -10.86 -7.64
N THR A 30 -7.19 -10.30 -6.45
CA THR A 30 -8.53 -10.07 -5.91
C THR A 30 -9.32 -9.16 -6.86
N PRO A 31 -10.68 -9.20 -6.83
CA PRO A 31 -11.48 -8.31 -7.67
C PRO A 31 -11.14 -6.82 -7.48
N LEU A 32 -10.81 -6.41 -6.25
CA LEU A 32 -10.40 -5.04 -5.94
C LEU A 32 -9.03 -4.71 -6.55
N ALA A 33 -8.05 -5.62 -6.44
CA ALA A 33 -6.75 -5.44 -7.09
C ALA A 33 -6.90 -5.34 -8.63
N GLN A 34 -7.79 -6.14 -9.21
CA GLN A 34 -8.07 -6.10 -10.65
C GLN A 34 -8.75 -4.79 -11.07
N GLU A 35 -9.69 -4.28 -10.27
CA GLU A 35 -10.34 -2.98 -10.51
C GLU A 35 -9.32 -1.84 -10.44
N HIS A 36 -8.38 -1.90 -9.50
CA HIS A 36 -7.37 -0.87 -9.30
C HIS A 36 -6.20 -0.93 -10.29
N PHE A 37 -6.12 -1.96 -11.15
CA PHE A 37 -5.01 -2.11 -12.10
C PHE A 37 -4.99 -0.99 -13.15
N ILE A 38 -3.84 -0.34 -13.30
CA ILE A 38 -3.65 0.78 -14.22
C ILE A 38 -3.13 0.26 -15.56
N VAL A 39 -3.96 0.40 -16.60
CA VAL A 39 -3.64 -0.07 -17.96
C VAL A 39 -2.91 0.97 -18.82
N ASP A 40 -3.10 2.25 -18.54
CA ASP A 40 -2.49 3.36 -19.27
C ASP A 40 -2.28 4.56 -18.34
N LEU A 41 -1.23 5.35 -18.63
CA LEU A 41 -0.91 6.56 -17.90
C LEU A 41 -0.95 7.76 -18.87
N PRO A 42 -1.89 8.70 -18.70
CA PRO A 42 -1.98 9.87 -19.55
C PRO A 42 -0.65 10.64 -19.62
N HIS A 43 -0.33 11.13 -20.81
CA HIS A 43 0.88 11.92 -21.08
C HIS A 43 2.22 11.18 -20.87
N TYR A 44 2.21 9.86 -20.74
CA TYR A 44 3.45 9.07 -20.78
C TYR A 44 4.14 9.19 -22.14
N ARG A 45 5.34 9.80 -22.14
CA ARG A 45 6.14 10.09 -23.35
C ARG A 45 7.62 9.77 -23.13
N ASP A 46 7.88 8.54 -22.68
CA ASP A 46 9.21 7.94 -22.67
C ASP A 46 9.36 6.96 -23.86
N PRO A 47 10.52 6.86 -24.51
CA PRO A 47 10.78 5.80 -25.51
C PRO A 47 10.73 4.39 -24.91
N THR A 48 10.95 4.27 -23.60
CA THR A 48 10.88 3.00 -22.88
C THR A 48 9.44 2.71 -22.47
N PRO A 49 8.87 1.54 -22.74
CA PRO A 49 7.55 1.18 -22.22
C PRO A 49 7.57 0.98 -20.70
N ILE A 50 6.43 1.19 -20.05
CA ILE A 50 6.23 0.81 -18.64
C ILE A 50 6.23 -0.73 -18.58
N SER A 51 7.12 -1.30 -17.77
CA SER A 51 7.39 -2.75 -17.71
C SER A 51 7.11 -3.38 -16.34
N PHE A 52 6.29 -2.74 -15.51
CA PHE A 52 5.95 -3.16 -14.14
C PHE A 52 4.46 -2.88 -13.90
N GLY A 53 3.80 -3.69 -13.07
CA GLY A 53 2.42 -3.48 -12.69
C GLY A 53 2.26 -2.25 -11.81
N MET A 54 1.11 -1.59 -11.95
CA MET A 54 0.73 -0.47 -11.11
C MET A 54 -0.75 -0.54 -10.80
N TYR A 55 -1.08 -0.13 -9.58
CA TYR A 55 -2.43 -0.16 -9.07
C TYR A 55 -2.70 1.12 -8.32
N ALA A 56 -3.84 1.75 -8.56
CA ALA A 56 -4.26 2.90 -7.77
C ALA A 56 -5.77 2.88 -7.57
N GLY A 57 -6.17 3.24 -6.37
CA GLY A 57 -7.55 3.22 -5.99
C GLY A 57 -7.72 3.50 -4.50
N ARG A 58 -8.97 3.40 -4.05
CA ARG A 58 -9.31 3.62 -2.65
C ARG A 58 -9.51 2.30 -1.96
N MET A 59 -8.77 2.09 -0.87
CA MET A 59 -8.89 0.93 -0.03
C MET A 59 -9.88 1.19 1.09
N PRO A 60 -11.01 0.46 1.15
CA PRO A 60 -11.96 0.63 2.24
C PRO A 60 -11.37 0.11 3.56
N LEU A 61 -11.59 0.86 4.64
CA LEU A 61 -11.28 0.48 6.01
C LEU A 61 -12.57 0.07 6.72
N PRO A 62 -12.86 -1.24 6.88
CA PRO A 62 -14.13 -1.72 7.42
C PRO A 62 -14.43 -1.22 8.84
N SER A 63 -13.41 -0.89 9.64
CA SER A 63 -13.60 -0.48 11.04
C SER A 63 -14.38 0.82 11.20
N ASN A 64 -14.36 1.70 10.19
CA ASN A 64 -14.88 3.07 10.31
C ASN A 64 -15.44 3.67 9.02
N GLY A 65 -15.39 2.94 7.89
CA GLY A 65 -15.90 3.42 6.60
C GLY A 65 -15.05 4.48 5.91
N GLN A 66 -13.80 4.69 6.36
CA GLN A 66 -12.83 5.47 5.60
C GLN A 66 -12.41 4.71 4.34
N GLU A 67 -11.98 5.45 3.33
CA GLU A 67 -11.39 4.88 2.13
C GLU A 67 -10.08 5.61 1.83
N MET A 68 -8.95 4.91 1.99
CA MET A 68 -7.62 5.48 1.84
C MET A 68 -7.09 5.26 0.43
N PHE A 69 -6.73 6.34 -0.25
CA PHE A 69 -6.13 6.27 -1.57
C PHE A 69 -4.67 5.84 -1.49
N TYR A 70 -4.30 4.92 -2.37
CA TYR A 70 -2.93 4.50 -2.56
C TYR A 70 -2.57 4.43 -4.04
N TRP A 71 -1.28 4.51 -4.32
CA TRP A 71 -0.70 4.08 -5.57
C TRP A 71 0.39 3.06 -5.28
N TYR A 72 0.18 1.83 -5.71
CA TYR A 72 1.15 0.73 -5.63
C TYR A 72 1.87 0.57 -6.97
N VAL A 73 3.20 0.50 -6.93
CA VAL A 73 4.02 0.19 -8.09
C VAL A 73 4.92 -1.01 -7.79
N GLU A 74 4.85 -2.02 -8.64
CA GLU A 74 5.64 -3.23 -8.51
C GLU A 74 7.12 -2.96 -8.75
N SER A 75 7.96 -3.86 -8.21
CA SER A 75 9.38 -3.87 -8.52
C SER A 75 9.62 -4.16 -10.01
N LYS A 76 10.59 -3.46 -10.59
CA LYS A 76 11.07 -3.70 -11.97
C LYS A 76 11.97 -4.93 -12.11
N ASP A 77 12.49 -5.46 -10.99
CA ASP A 77 13.43 -6.58 -11.00
C ASP A 77 12.70 -7.90 -10.76
N ASN A 78 12.24 -8.16 -9.53
CA ASN A 78 11.41 -9.33 -9.24
C ASN A 78 10.36 -9.01 -8.16
N PRO A 79 9.14 -8.60 -8.54
CA PRO A 79 8.12 -8.18 -7.58
C PRO A 79 7.66 -9.29 -6.61
N ASP A 80 7.85 -10.57 -6.95
CA ASP A 80 7.45 -11.68 -6.07
C ASP A 80 8.38 -11.87 -4.87
N VAL A 81 9.62 -11.37 -4.95
CA VAL A 81 10.66 -11.58 -3.92
C VAL A 81 11.25 -10.28 -3.37
N ASP A 82 11.13 -9.19 -4.12
CA ASP A 82 11.63 -7.88 -3.70
C ASP A 82 10.79 -7.32 -2.53
N PRO A 83 11.41 -6.54 -1.63
CA PRO A 83 10.74 -6.06 -0.43
C PRO A 83 9.56 -5.12 -0.75
N LEU A 84 8.55 -5.17 0.12
CA LEU A 84 7.48 -4.18 0.16
C LEU A 84 7.93 -2.96 1.00
N VAL A 85 7.76 -1.78 0.43
CA VAL A 85 8.08 -0.49 1.05
C VAL A 85 6.83 0.38 1.07
N LEU A 86 6.35 0.72 2.27
CA LEU A 86 5.36 1.77 2.46
C LEU A 86 6.07 3.13 2.46
N TRP A 87 5.62 4.05 1.61
CA TRP A 87 6.08 5.42 1.57
C TRP A 87 5.00 6.39 2.05
N LEU A 88 5.39 7.27 2.97
CA LEU A 88 4.53 8.29 3.57
C LEU A 88 5.22 9.64 3.49
N ASN A 89 4.59 10.62 2.84
CA ASN A 89 4.93 12.01 3.03
C ASN A 89 4.30 12.55 4.33
N GLY A 90 4.96 13.53 4.95
CA GLY A 90 4.56 14.10 6.24
C GLY A 90 3.70 15.36 6.12
N GLY A 91 4.12 16.41 6.82
CA GLY A 91 3.40 17.69 6.90
C GLY A 91 3.14 18.09 8.36
N PRO A 92 2.03 17.64 8.98
CA PRO A 92 1.06 16.62 8.53
C PRO A 92 0.11 17.09 7.42
N GLY A 93 -0.46 16.14 6.67
CA GLY A 93 -1.51 16.40 5.67
C GLY A 93 -1.03 16.54 4.22
N CYS A 94 0.25 16.28 3.93
CA CYS A 94 0.77 16.29 2.56
C CYS A 94 0.53 14.94 1.87
N SER A 95 0.22 14.99 0.58
CA SER A 95 0.04 13.80 -0.25
C SER A 95 1.35 13.04 -0.47
N SER A 96 1.29 11.71 -0.37
CA SER A 96 2.40 10.82 -0.75
C SER A 96 2.63 10.73 -2.26
N LEU A 97 1.70 11.23 -3.09
CA LEU A 97 1.92 11.38 -4.52
C LEU A 97 2.94 12.49 -4.82
N GLY A 98 3.17 13.42 -3.86
CA GLY A 98 4.33 14.31 -3.91
C GLY A 98 5.64 13.52 -4.00
N GLY A 99 5.85 12.55 -3.12
CA GLY A 99 7.01 11.66 -3.17
C GLY A 99 7.04 10.76 -4.39
N MET A 100 5.87 10.31 -4.85
CA MET A 100 5.77 9.52 -6.08
C MET A 100 6.29 10.28 -7.32
N PHE A 101 5.84 11.53 -7.53
CA PHE A 101 6.14 12.27 -8.77
C PHE A 101 7.37 13.17 -8.68
N THR A 102 7.83 13.53 -7.48
CA THR A 102 8.92 14.52 -7.31
C THR A 102 10.13 14.00 -6.54
N GLU A 103 10.06 12.79 -5.96
CA GLU A 103 11.15 12.24 -5.15
C GLU A 103 11.65 10.89 -5.71
N LEU A 104 10.95 9.80 -5.41
CA LEU A 104 11.48 8.43 -5.59
C LEU A 104 10.59 7.48 -6.38
N GLY A 105 9.40 7.93 -6.79
CA GLY A 105 8.52 7.10 -7.60
C GLY A 105 9.05 6.90 -9.02
N PRO A 106 8.36 6.05 -9.79
CA PRO A 106 8.81 5.61 -11.10
C PRO A 106 8.74 6.68 -12.17
N PHE A 107 8.09 7.82 -11.91
CA PHE A 107 7.82 8.86 -12.88
C PHE A 107 8.28 10.22 -12.42
N VAL A 108 8.65 11.06 -13.39
CA VAL A 108 8.81 12.50 -13.23
C VAL A 108 7.83 13.20 -14.14
N VAL A 109 7.13 14.20 -13.61
CA VAL A 109 6.27 15.10 -14.40
C VAL A 109 7.10 16.32 -14.77
N GLU A 110 7.28 16.53 -16.07
CA GLU A 110 8.03 17.65 -16.64
C GLU A 110 7.17 18.92 -16.67
N SER A 111 7.80 20.08 -16.91
CA SER A 111 7.09 21.37 -16.96
C SER A 111 6.08 21.49 -18.10
N ASP A 112 6.21 20.68 -19.14
CA ASP A 112 5.27 20.57 -20.27
C ASP A 112 4.18 19.50 -20.04
N LEU A 113 4.06 18.99 -18.81
CA LEU A 113 3.15 17.94 -18.38
C LEU A 113 3.43 16.56 -18.99
N THR A 114 4.57 16.37 -19.66
CA THR A 114 4.98 15.03 -20.08
C THR A 114 5.40 14.20 -18.88
N VAL A 115 5.05 12.91 -18.90
CA VAL A 115 5.44 11.94 -17.88
C VAL A 115 6.54 11.05 -18.47
N LYS A 116 7.67 10.96 -17.76
CA LYS A 116 8.83 10.14 -18.14
C LYS A 116 9.24 9.23 -17.00
N LEU A 117 10.02 8.19 -17.30
CA LEU A 117 10.56 7.32 -16.26
C LEU A 117 11.64 8.03 -15.43
N ASN A 118 11.60 7.82 -14.12
CA ASN A 118 12.68 8.16 -13.21
C ASN A 118 13.74 7.04 -13.22
N PRO A 119 14.98 7.29 -13.69
CA PRO A 119 16.04 6.28 -13.72
C PRO A 119 16.55 5.88 -12.32
N TYR A 120 16.21 6.66 -11.28
CA TYR A 120 16.62 6.43 -9.89
C TYR A 120 15.45 5.99 -9.00
N ALA A 121 14.32 5.60 -9.59
CA ALA A 121 13.14 5.17 -8.86
C ALA A 121 13.46 4.02 -7.88
N TRP A 122 12.86 4.07 -6.69
CA TRP A 122 13.02 3.01 -5.70
C TRP A 122 12.39 1.69 -6.14
N ASN A 123 11.37 1.75 -7.00
CA ASN A 123 10.76 0.54 -7.56
C ASN A 123 11.68 -0.24 -8.50
N ARG A 124 12.94 0.17 -8.68
CA ARG A 124 13.96 -0.67 -9.33
C ARG A 124 14.33 -1.90 -8.51
N LYS A 125 14.04 -1.91 -7.20
CA LYS A 125 14.44 -2.96 -6.24
C LYS A 125 13.41 -3.22 -5.13
N ALA A 126 12.19 -2.71 -5.27
CA ALA A 126 11.17 -2.81 -4.25
C ALA A 126 9.77 -2.65 -4.85
N ASN A 127 8.80 -3.29 -4.21
CA ASN A 127 7.38 -3.00 -4.35
C ASN A 127 7.09 -1.75 -3.50
N VAL A 128 6.61 -0.66 -4.09
CA VAL A 128 6.45 0.62 -3.35
C VAL A 128 4.99 1.05 -3.33
N VAL A 129 4.46 1.27 -2.12
CA VAL A 129 3.08 1.74 -1.90
C VAL A 129 3.14 3.18 -1.39
N PHE A 130 2.62 4.11 -2.18
CA PHE A 130 2.46 5.51 -1.81
C PHE A 130 1.05 5.68 -1.22
N LEU A 131 0.95 5.86 0.10
CA LEU A 131 -0.32 5.98 0.81
C LEU A 131 -0.63 7.43 1.15
N GLU A 132 -1.79 7.94 0.74
CA GLU A 132 -2.26 9.25 1.18
C GLU A 132 -2.95 9.14 2.55
N SER A 133 -2.28 9.61 3.60
CA SER A 133 -2.72 9.51 4.99
C SER A 133 -2.51 10.83 5.73
N PRO A 134 -3.39 11.21 6.69
CA PRO A 134 -4.64 10.55 7.08
C PRO A 134 -5.78 10.73 6.06
N ALA A 135 -6.95 10.14 6.31
CA ALA A 135 -8.15 10.38 5.50
C ALA A 135 -8.45 11.89 5.39
N GLY A 136 -8.83 12.34 4.19
CA GLY A 136 -8.94 13.76 3.85
C GLY A 136 -7.71 14.34 3.13
N VAL A 137 -6.56 13.64 3.15
CA VAL A 137 -5.39 13.98 2.33
C VAL A 137 -5.57 13.49 0.90
N GLY A 138 -5.38 14.39 -0.07
CA GLY A 138 -5.42 14.06 -1.50
C GLY A 138 -6.76 13.44 -1.91
N PHE A 139 -6.74 12.19 -2.35
CA PHE A 139 -7.90 11.42 -2.76
C PHE A 139 -8.49 10.52 -1.66
N SER A 140 -7.85 10.44 -0.48
CA SER A 140 -8.37 9.71 0.69
C SER A 140 -9.57 10.41 1.30
N GLN A 141 -10.56 9.65 1.77
CA GLN A 141 -11.83 10.19 2.26
C GLN A 141 -12.40 9.42 3.47
N PRO A 142 -13.33 10.02 4.24
CA PRO A 142 -13.77 11.43 4.20
C PRO A 142 -12.78 12.37 4.90
N GLN A 143 -13.06 13.68 4.87
CA GLN A 143 -12.46 14.59 5.85
C GLN A 143 -12.94 14.24 7.26
N LEU A 144 -12.02 14.29 8.21
CA LEU A 144 -12.28 13.96 9.61
C LEU A 144 -12.57 15.21 10.45
N ASN A 145 -13.08 14.98 11.66
CA ASN A 145 -13.13 16.05 12.65
C ASN A 145 -11.72 16.43 13.09
N GLN A 146 -11.52 17.69 13.47
CA GLN A 146 -10.21 18.17 13.88
C GLN A 146 -9.58 17.37 15.04
N SER A 147 -10.41 16.79 15.92
CA SER A 147 -9.97 15.94 17.03
C SER A 147 -9.36 14.60 16.58
N ASP A 148 -9.72 14.13 15.40
CA ASP A 148 -9.35 12.80 14.89
C ASP A 148 -8.01 12.85 14.13
N TYR A 149 -7.52 14.05 13.78
CA TYR A 149 -6.17 14.26 13.27
C TYR A 149 -5.15 14.24 14.42
N ASN A 150 -4.89 13.04 14.94
CA ASN A 150 -3.89 12.77 15.95
C ASN A 150 -3.07 11.51 15.61
N ASP A 151 -1.94 11.33 16.29
CA ASP A 151 -0.95 10.28 15.97
C ASP A 151 -1.51 8.87 16.18
N ASP A 152 -2.20 8.63 17.30
CA ASP A 152 -2.77 7.33 17.64
C ASP A 152 -3.81 6.92 16.58
N PHE A 153 -4.76 7.82 16.30
CA PHE A 153 -5.80 7.56 15.32
C PHE A 153 -5.20 7.33 13.93
N THR A 154 -4.25 8.16 13.50
CA THR A 154 -3.60 8.02 12.18
C THR A 154 -2.83 6.71 12.07
N THR A 155 -2.12 6.31 13.12
CA THR A 155 -1.36 5.05 13.17
C THR A 155 -2.29 3.85 13.03
N ASP A 156 -3.40 3.83 13.76
CA ASP A 156 -4.38 2.75 13.69
C ASP A 156 -4.97 2.60 12.28
N ARG A 157 -5.21 3.72 11.56
CA ARG A 157 -5.72 3.69 10.18
C ARG A 157 -4.69 3.16 9.19
N ILE A 158 -3.43 3.55 9.33
CA ILE A 158 -2.35 3.06 8.46
C ILE A 158 -2.13 1.56 8.70
N ALA A 159 -2.21 1.10 9.95
CA ALA A 159 -2.10 -0.32 10.28
C ALA A 159 -3.24 -1.14 9.63
N GLU A 160 -4.49 -0.69 9.76
CA GLU A 160 -5.63 -1.35 9.12
C GLU A 160 -5.51 -1.31 7.58
N PHE A 161 -5.07 -0.20 7.00
CA PHE A 161 -4.77 -0.13 5.56
C PHE A 161 -3.77 -1.21 5.15
N LEU A 162 -2.67 -1.39 5.88
CA LEU A 162 -1.67 -2.40 5.57
C LEU A 162 -2.24 -3.82 5.66
N GLU A 163 -3.11 -4.10 6.64
CA GLU A 163 -3.82 -5.37 6.73
C GLU A 163 -4.70 -5.62 5.50
N GLN A 164 -5.50 -4.62 5.10
CA GLN A 164 -6.34 -4.73 3.90
C GLN A 164 -5.50 -4.86 2.63
N PHE A 165 -4.37 -4.16 2.55
CA PHE A 165 -3.47 -4.20 1.40
C PHE A 165 -2.87 -5.59 1.20
N LEU A 166 -2.36 -6.21 2.27
CA LEU A 166 -1.76 -7.55 2.22
C LEU A 166 -2.79 -8.67 2.02
N LEU A 167 -4.07 -8.41 2.25
CA LEU A 167 -5.15 -9.34 1.87
C LEU A 167 -5.58 -9.17 0.41
N THR A 168 -5.31 -8.01 -0.18
CA THR A 168 -5.73 -7.63 -1.54
C THR A 168 -4.72 -8.07 -2.60
N TYR A 169 -3.43 -8.05 -2.26
CA TYR A 169 -2.26 -8.36 -3.11
C TYR A 169 -1.42 -9.47 -2.49
#